data_AF-A0A8E6B2K8-F1
#
_entry.id   AF-A0A8E6B2K8-F1
#
_cell.length_a   1.000
_cell.length_b   1.000
_cell.length_c   1.000
_cell.angle_alpha   90.00
_cell.angle_beta   90.00
_cell.angle_gamma   90.00
#
_symmetry.space_group_name_H-M   'P 1'
#
loop_
_entity.id
_entity.type
_entity.pdbx_description
1 polymer ?
#
loop_
_entity_poly.entity_id
_entity_poly.type
_entity_poly.pdbx_seq_one_letter_code
_entity_poly.pdbx_strand_id
1 'polypeptide(L)' 'MSKRIARRKTFERRYQAGDFHELTFSIYRCFPVLEGDDRLKHLARCIDVAADELRLQLVAFVFMPDHIHLLV' A
#
# COMPACT_ATOMS: atom_id res chain seq x y z
N MET A 1 21.02 15.74 39.52
CA MET A 1 20.27 15.88 38.24
C MET A 1 19.72 14.51 37.85
N SER A 2 18.41 14.27 37.98
CA SER A 2 17.79 12.97 37.67
C SER A 2 17.46 12.89 36.17
N LYS A 3 18.04 11.91 35.48
CA LYS A 3 17.86 11.65 34.05
C LYS A 3 16.48 10.98 33.87
N ARG A 4 15.51 11.66 33.24
CA ARG A 4 14.23 11.03 32.88
C ARG A 4 14.51 9.92 31.87
N ILE A 5 14.27 8.67 32.27
CA ILE A 5 14.28 7.52 31.35
C ILE A 5 13.04 7.67 30.45
N ALA A 6 13.25 7.95 29.16
CA ALA A 6 12.16 8.02 28.20
C ALA A 6 11.53 6.62 28.08
N ARG A 7 10.30 6.48 28.57
CA ARG A 7 9.52 5.24 28.45
C ARG A 7 9.30 4.98 26.96
N ARG A 8 9.79 3.84 26.44
CA ARG A 8 9.56 3.44 25.05
C ARG A 8 8.05 3.35 24.83
N LYS A 9 7.52 4.17 23.93
CA LYS A 9 6.09 4.16 23.59
C LYS A 9 5.78 2.80 22.96
N THR A 10 4.98 1.98 23.64
CA THR A 10 4.50 0.73 23.08
C THR A 10 3.49 1.07 21.99
N PHE A 11 3.75 0.64 20.76
CA PHE A 11 2.82 0.79 19.64
C PHE A 11 2.02 -0.50 19.51
N GLU A 12 0.71 -0.39 19.72
CA GLU A 12 -0.23 -1.47 19.47
C GLU A 12 -0.89 -1.23 18.11
N ARG A 13 -0.82 -2.21 17.21
CA ARG A 13 -1.58 -2.19 15.95
C ARG A 13 -2.86 -2.96 16.17
N ARG A 14 -4.00 -2.29 16.05
CA ARG A 14 -5.31 -2.92 16.01
C ARG A 14 -5.79 -2.93 14.57
N TYR A 15 -6.33 -4.05 14.15
CA TYR A 15 -6.95 -4.22 12.84
C TYR A 15 -8.36 -4.78 13.07
N GLN A 16 -9.35 -4.16 12.45
CA GLN A 16 -10.74 -4.58 12.48
C GLN A 16 -11.23 -4.82 11.05
N ALA A 17 -12.23 -5.69 10.91
CA ALA A 17 -12.88 -5.88 9.62
C ALA A 17 -13.57 -4.58 9.21
N GLY A 18 -13.28 -4.11 7.99
CA GLY A 18 -13.81 -2.84 7.46
C GLY A 18 -12.90 -1.62 7.71
N ASP A 19 -11.76 -1.79 8.38
CA ASP A 19 -10.74 -0.74 8.40
C ASP A 19 -10.16 -0.53 6.99
N PHE A 20 -9.88 0.72 6.65
CA PHE A 20 -9.10 1.01 5.45
C PHE A 20 -7.62 0.72 5.68
N HIS A 21 -6.99 0.09 4.70
CA HIS A 21 -5.59 -0.27 4.72
C HIS A 21 -4.84 0.39 3.56
N GLU A 22 -3.80 1.14 3.91
CA GLU A 22 -2.83 1.64 2.94
C GLU A 22 -1.77 0.56 2.66
N LEU A 23 -1.59 0.23 1.39
CA LEU A 23 -0.58 -0.70 0.92
C LEU A 23 0.38 0.02 -0.03
N THR A 24 1.65 0.06 0.32
CA THR A 24 2.72 0.60 -0.53
C THR A 24 3.64 -0.51 -1.00
N PHE A 25 3.84 -0.61 -2.32
CA PHE A 25 4.75 -1.58 -2.93
C PHE A 25 5.73 -0.86 -3.84
N SER A 26 7.01 -1.18 -3.72
CA SER A 26 8.04 -0.66 -4.62
C SER A 26 8.34 -1.67 -5.72
N ILE A 27 8.65 -1.17 -6.91
CA ILE A 27 9.25 -1.98 -7.96
C ILE A 27 10.63 -2.46 -7.49
N TYR A 28 10.99 -3.69 -7.85
CA TYR A 28 12.30 -4.25 -7.53
C TYR A 28 13.43 -3.30 -8.01
N ARG A 29 14.30 -2.89 -7.07
CA ARG A 29 15.39 -1.90 -7.28
C ARG A 29 14.92 -0.49 -7.69
N CYS A 30 13.65 -0.15 -7.47
CA CYS A 30 13.06 1.16 -7.80
C CYS A 30 13.25 1.55 -9.28
N PHE A 31 13.23 0.57 -10.19
CA PHE A 31 13.28 0.88 -11.61
C PHE A 31 11.98 1.57 -12.07
N PRO A 32 12.06 2.63 -12.90
CA PRO A 32 10.90 3.37 -13.37
C PRO A 32 10.18 2.63 -14.51
N VAL A 33 9.66 1.44 -14.25
CA VAL A 33 9.05 0.59 -15.30
C VAL A 33 7.55 0.89 -15.52
N LEU A 34 6.94 1.66 -14.63
CA LEU A 34 5.52 2.02 -14.63
C LEU A 34 5.20 3.28 -15.48
N GLU A 35 5.84 3.43 -16.63
CA GLU A 35 5.67 4.60 -17.50
C GLU A 35 4.81 4.33 -18.76
N GLY A 36 4.51 3.06 -19.06
CA GLY A 36 3.76 2.67 -20.26
C GLY A 36 2.28 2.41 -19.99
N ASP A 37 1.39 3.07 -20.75
CA ASP A 37 -0.07 2.95 -20.63
C ASP A 37 -0.56 1.50 -20.60
N ASP A 38 -0.04 0.63 -21.47
CA ASP A 38 -0.49 -0.77 -21.54
C ASP A 38 -0.10 -1.57 -20.28
N ARG A 39 1.07 -1.29 -19.71
CA ARG A 39 1.50 -1.92 -18.45
C ARG A 39 0.64 -1.43 -17.28
N LEU A 40 0.35 -0.12 -17.22
CA LEU A 40 -0.52 0.44 -16.18
C LEU A 40 -1.94 -0.10 -16.27
N LYS A 41 -2.50 -0.21 -17.48
CA LYS A 41 -3.83 -0.81 -17.72
C LYS A 41 -3.85 -2.29 -17.34
N HIS A 42 -2.79 -3.03 -17.65
CA HIS A 42 -2.70 -4.44 -17.27
C HIS A 42 -2.62 -4.59 -15.75
N LEU A 43 -1.76 -3.81 -15.08
CA LEU A 43 -1.65 -3.78 -13.63
C LEU A 43 -2.97 -3.43 -12.95
N ALA A 44 -3.67 -2.39 -13.43
CA ALA A 44 -4.99 -2.01 -12.91
C ALA A 44 -5.99 -3.17 -12.98
N ARG A 45 -6.07 -3.87 -14.13
CA ARG A 45 -6.93 -5.05 -14.26
C ARG A 45 -6.55 -6.17 -13.29
N CYS A 46 -5.26 -6.42 -13.08
CA CYS A 46 -4.82 -7.43 -12.12
C CYS A 46 -5.21 -7.06 -10.68
N ILE A 47 -5.14 -5.77 -10.32
CA ILE A 47 -5.58 -5.28 -9.02
C ILE A 47 -7.10 -5.44 -8.87
N ASP A 48 -7.89 -5.10 -9.90
CA ASP A 48 -9.34 -5.26 -9.89
C ASP A 48 -9.75 -6.73 -9.67
N VAL A 49 -9.12 -7.66 -10.40
CA VAL A 49 -9.37 -9.11 -10.25
C VAL A 49 -9.01 -9.59 -8.85
N ALA A 50 -7.85 -9.19 -8.34
CA ALA A 50 -7.43 -9.58 -6.99
C ALA A 50 -8.34 -9.00 -5.90
N ALA A 51 -8.81 -7.76 -6.06
CA ALA A 51 -9.75 -7.14 -5.15
C ALA A 51 -11.08 -7.91 -5.11
N ASP A 52 -11.61 -8.33 -6.27
CA ASP A 52 -12.82 -9.15 -6.37
C ASP A 52 -12.63 -10.52 -5.69
N GLU A 53 -11.55 -11.24 -6.02
CA GLU A 53 -11.24 -12.56 -5.44
C GLU A 53 -11.11 -12.51 -3.90
N LEU A 54 -10.49 -11.45 -3.38
CA LEU A 54 -10.29 -11.25 -1.95
C LEU A 54 -11.47 -10.57 -1.25
N ARG A 55 -12.50 -10.14 -2.01
CA ARG A 55 -13.63 -9.34 -1.54
C ARG A 55 -13.19 -8.07 -0.81
N LEU A 56 -12.19 -7.39 -1.36
CA LEU A 56 -11.69 -6.09 -0.93
C LEU A 56 -12.28 -4.99 -1.81
N GLN A 57 -12.48 -3.81 -1.24
CA GLN A 57 -12.93 -2.64 -1.98
C GLN A 57 -11.74 -1.71 -2.24
N LEU A 58 -11.28 -1.59 -3.48
CA LEU A 58 -10.30 -0.57 -3.82
C LEU A 58 -10.96 0.83 -3.79
N VAL A 59 -10.51 1.68 -2.88
CA VAL A 59 -11.06 3.02 -2.66
C VAL A 59 -10.25 4.09 -3.40
N ALA A 60 -8.93 3.94 -3.43
CA ALA A 60 -8.02 4.85 -4.11
C ALA A 60 -6.74 4.13 -4.53
N PHE A 61 -6.07 4.63 -5.56
CA PHE A 61 -4.76 4.13 -5.99
C PHE A 61 -3.93 5.24 -6.64
N VAL A 62 -2.61 5.11 -6.58
CA VAL A 62 -1.65 5.94 -7.30
C VAL A 62 -0.52 5.07 -7.86
N PHE A 63 -0.24 5.19 -9.15
CA PHE A 63 0.92 4.58 -9.81
C PHE A 63 2.02 5.63 -10.00
N MET A 64 3.10 5.51 -9.23
CA MET A 64 4.34 6.25 -9.47
C MET A 64 5.25 5.39 -10.36
N PRO A 65 6.26 5.97 -11.04
CA PRO A 65 7.15 5.19 -11.92
C PRO A 65 7.83 3.99 -11.24
N ASP A 66 8.15 4.12 -9.95
CA ASP A 66 8.95 3.18 -9.15
C ASP A 66 8.19 2.51 -7.98
N HIS A 67 6.98 2.97 -7.64
CA HIS A 67 6.18 2.39 -6.56
C HIS A 67 4.68 2.67 -6.74
N ILE A 68 3.86 1.95 -5.99
CA ILE A 68 2.40 2.01 -6.06
C ILE A 68 1.84 2.17 -4.64
N HIS A 69 0.78 2.95 -4.51
CA HIS A 69 -0.04 3.05 -3.31
C HIS A 69 -1.46 2.57 -3.61
N LEU A 70 -2.01 1.72 -2.74
CA LEU A 70 -3.40 1.28 -2.77
C LEU A 70 -4.06 1.60 -1.43
N LEU A 71 -5.32 2.00 -1.47
CA LEU A 71 -6.19 2.10 -0.31
C LEU A 71 -7.34 1.11 -0.49
N VAL A 72 -7.38 0.08 0.35
CA VAL A 72 -8.38 -1.01 0.31
C VAL A 72 -9.16 -1.13 1.61
#